data_AF-A0A5K7Z2H0-F1
#
_entry.id   AF-A0A5K7Z2H0-F1
#
_cell.length_a   1.000
_cell.length_b   1.000
_cell.length_c   1.000
_cell.angle_alpha   90.00
_cell.angle_beta   90.00
_cell.angle_gamma   90.00
#
_symmetry.space_group_name_H-M   'P 1'
#
loop_
_entity.id
_entity.type
_entity.pdbx_description
1 polymer ?
#
loop_
_entity_poly.entity_id
_entity_poly.type
_entity_poly.pdbx_seq_one_letter_code
_entity_poly.pdbx_strand_id
1 'polypeptide(L)'
;MRLLVVAVLAVVLSGCAGRTGIGWPRPEGRLPDPYLIAEIPFYPQKVHQCGPAALAMALNWSGVSVSPQDLSVEVFTPSRKGSLQSAMIAAVRRHGRIACLLAEPADLIDEVAAGHPVVVLQNLGLSWIPLWHYAVVVGWDAAAGDVILHSGTTPFKPTAFSTFERTWARSGFWGMLVLPPSRLPATAKETDYLAAVSHLERMGRWKIALPAYRTALGRWPDSLAATVGIGVCLYRSGDLASAEAHFRAAIEQFPREGVLFNNLAQVLLEQGRRDEALQAAGQAIECGGPLKAHFEQTLEEIRNR
;
A
#
# COMPACT_ATOMS: atom_id res chain seq x y z
N MET A 1 19.57 -69.92 -7.72
CA MET A 1 19.97 -68.66 -8.39
C MET A 1 18.91 -67.63 -8.05
N ARG A 2 19.31 -66.59 -7.31
CA ARG A 2 18.48 -65.47 -6.82
C ARG A 2 17.83 -64.73 -8.00
N LEU A 3 16.59 -64.29 -7.86
CA LEU A 3 16.09 -63.10 -8.57
C LEU A 3 15.00 -62.43 -7.74
N LEU A 4 15.38 -61.27 -7.20
CA LEU A 4 14.51 -60.28 -6.57
C LEU A 4 13.42 -59.84 -7.56
N VAL A 5 12.17 -59.74 -7.09
CA VAL A 5 11.17 -58.86 -7.69
C VAL A 5 11.00 -57.68 -6.75
N VAL A 6 11.50 -56.53 -7.19
CA VAL A 6 11.45 -55.24 -6.51
C VAL A 6 10.02 -54.70 -6.61
N ALA A 7 9.42 -54.38 -5.47
CA ALA A 7 8.18 -53.64 -5.39
C ALA A 7 8.42 -52.19 -5.87
N VAL A 8 7.78 -51.80 -6.97
CA VAL A 8 7.75 -50.41 -7.41
C VAL A 8 6.68 -49.69 -6.58
N LEU A 9 7.12 -48.85 -5.65
CA LEU A 9 6.26 -47.91 -4.93
C LEU A 9 5.67 -46.91 -5.95
N ALA A 10 4.36 -46.97 -6.16
CA ALA A 10 3.62 -45.90 -6.82
C ALA A 10 3.52 -44.71 -5.86
N VAL A 11 4.46 -43.77 -5.98
CA VAL A 11 4.33 -42.45 -5.34
C VAL A 11 3.28 -41.68 -6.13
N VAL A 12 2.05 -41.66 -5.61
CA VAL A 12 1.00 -40.74 -6.08
C VAL A 12 1.39 -39.36 -5.57
N LEU A 13 2.13 -38.60 -6.38
CA LEU A 13 2.29 -37.16 -6.21
C LEU A 13 0.94 -36.51 -6.47
N SER A 14 0.14 -36.43 -5.41
CA SER A 14 -1.02 -35.53 -5.34
C SER A 14 -0.47 -34.11 -5.21
N GLY A 15 0.04 -33.57 -6.31
CA GLY A 15 0.36 -32.15 -6.40
C GLY A 15 -0.95 -31.40 -6.27
N CYS A 16 -1.16 -30.74 -5.14
CA CYS A 16 -2.13 -29.67 -5.03
C CYS A 16 -1.76 -28.63 -6.09
N ALA A 17 -2.43 -28.65 -7.24
CA ALA A 17 -2.41 -27.57 -8.21
C ALA A 17 -3.11 -26.37 -7.55
N GLY A 18 -2.41 -25.68 -6.65
CA GLY A 18 -2.76 -24.34 -6.24
C GLY A 18 -2.89 -23.52 -7.53
N ARG A 19 -3.96 -22.75 -7.68
CA ARG A 19 -4.18 -21.88 -8.84
C ARG A 19 -3.01 -20.90 -8.94
N THR A 20 -2.00 -21.21 -9.75
CA THR A 20 -0.82 -20.37 -10.00
C THR A 20 -1.04 -19.43 -11.20
N GLY A 21 -2.22 -18.81 -11.31
CA GLY A 21 -2.53 -17.91 -12.42
C GLY A 21 -3.36 -16.71 -11.95
N ILE A 22 -3.23 -15.58 -12.64
CA ILE A 22 -3.90 -14.29 -12.32
C ILE A 22 -5.43 -14.42 -12.20
N GLY A 23 -6.04 -15.44 -12.83
CA GLY A 23 -7.48 -15.66 -12.76
C GLY A 23 -8.26 -14.63 -13.57
N TRP A 24 -7.88 -14.48 -14.86
CA TRP A 24 -8.44 -13.47 -15.75
C TRP A 24 -9.98 -13.45 -15.81
N PRO A 25 -10.60 -12.25 -15.91
CA PRO A 25 -12.04 -12.09 -16.06
C PRO A 25 -12.62 -12.89 -17.23
N ARG A 26 -13.91 -13.25 -17.10
CA ARG A 26 -14.69 -13.86 -18.17
C ARG A 26 -15.70 -12.85 -18.74
N PRO A 27 -16.08 -12.95 -20.02
CA PRO A 27 -17.05 -12.04 -20.64
C PRO A 27 -18.41 -11.99 -19.94
N GLU A 28 -18.80 -13.10 -19.32
CA GLU A 28 -20.06 -13.27 -18.60
C GLU A 28 -20.04 -12.67 -17.17
N GLY A 29 -19.04 -11.82 -16.88
CA GLY A 29 -18.87 -11.16 -15.59
C GLY A 29 -19.94 -10.12 -15.28
N ARG A 30 -19.96 -9.64 -14.02
CA ARG A 30 -20.89 -8.59 -13.57
C ARG A 30 -20.55 -7.20 -14.14
N LEU A 31 -19.28 -6.97 -14.47
CA LEU A 31 -18.81 -5.71 -15.05
C LEU A 31 -18.95 -5.74 -16.58
N PRO A 32 -19.12 -4.58 -17.23
CA PRO A 32 -19.12 -4.48 -18.69
C PRO A 32 -17.91 -5.15 -19.33
N ASP A 33 -18.08 -5.67 -20.54
CA ASP A 33 -16.99 -6.20 -21.35
C ASP A 33 -16.99 -5.50 -22.72
N PRO A 34 -15.93 -4.73 -23.07
CA PRO A 34 -14.74 -4.45 -22.26
C PRO A 34 -15.03 -3.57 -21.03
N TYR A 35 -14.25 -3.78 -19.97
CA TYR A 35 -14.24 -2.91 -18.79
C TYR A 35 -13.06 -1.92 -18.89
N LEU A 36 -13.34 -0.62 -18.77
CA LEU A 36 -12.32 0.43 -18.84
C LEU A 36 -12.52 1.49 -17.75
N ILE A 37 -11.43 1.91 -17.12
CA ILE A 37 -11.37 3.08 -16.26
C ILE A 37 -11.09 4.30 -17.15
N ALA A 38 -12.14 4.96 -17.61
CA ALA A 38 -12.05 6.01 -18.64
C ALA A 38 -11.38 7.32 -18.18
N GLU A 39 -11.37 7.61 -16.87
CA GLU A 39 -10.97 8.91 -16.32
C GLU A 39 -9.46 9.07 -16.07
N ILE A 40 -8.64 8.16 -16.60
CA ILE A 40 -7.19 8.20 -16.40
C ILE A 40 -6.58 9.06 -17.51
N PRO A 41 -5.90 10.18 -17.18
CA PRO A 41 -5.24 10.98 -18.19
C PRO A 41 -4.12 10.17 -18.83
N PHE A 42 -3.90 10.37 -20.14
CA PHE A 42 -2.82 9.69 -20.86
C PHE A 42 -1.65 10.62 -21.11
N TYR A 43 -0.46 10.22 -20.69
CA TYR A 43 0.80 10.88 -21.01
C TYR A 43 1.67 9.96 -21.89
N PRO A 44 1.95 10.33 -23.16
CA PRO A 44 2.81 9.55 -24.03
C PRO A 44 4.21 9.35 -23.42
N GLN A 45 4.63 8.10 -23.30
CA GLN A 45 5.91 7.72 -22.71
C GLN A 45 7.01 7.82 -23.77
N LYS A 46 7.76 8.94 -23.77
CA LYS A 46 8.95 9.10 -24.63
C LYS A 46 10.13 8.29 -24.07
N VAL A 47 11.21 8.17 -24.85
CA VAL A 47 12.41 7.41 -24.47
C VAL A 47 12.89 7.81 -23.07
N HIS A 48 13.08 6.83 -22.18
CA HIS A 48 13.45 6.97 -20.76
C HIS A 48 12.42 7.64 -19.82
N GLN A 49 11.17 7.83 -20.25
CA GLN A 49 10.12 8.49 -19.45
C GLN A 49 8.97 7.59 -19.01
N CYS A 50 9.06 6.26 -19.21
CA CYS A 50 7.97 5.34 -18.85
C CYS A 50 7.59 5.41 -17.35
N GLY A 51 8.57 5.52 -16.46
CA GLY A 51 8.34 5.69 -15.01
C GLY A 51 7.61 6.99 -14.64
N PRO A 52 8.19 8.18 -14.94
CA PRO A 52 7.54 9.46 -14.66
C PRO A 52 6.16 9.59 -15.29
N ALA A 53 5.97 9.10 -16.52
CA ALA A 53 4.69 9.16 -17.20
C ALA A 53 3.64 8.24 -16.56
N ALA A 54 3.99 6.99 -16.26
CA ALA A 54 3.07 6.08 -15.57
C ALA A 54 2.67 6.61 -14.17
N LEU A 55 3.64 7.19 -13.46
CA LEU A 55 3.37 7.82 -12.16
C LEU A 55 2.48 9.05 -12.28
N ALA A 56 2.72 9.91 -13.27
CA ALA A 56 1.87 11.08 -13.53
C ALA A 56 0.42 10.65 -13.78
N MET A 57 0.18 9.62 -14.60
CA MET A 57 -1.17 9.12 -14.86
C MET A 57 -1.87 8.69 -13.56
N ALA A 58 -1.19 7.91 -12.72
CA ALA A 58 -1.75 7.42 -11.46
C ALA A 58 -1.95 8.54 -10.42
N LEU A 59 -1.02 9.50 -10.32
CA LEU A 59 -1.13 10.66 -9.42
C LEU A 59 -2.29 11.57 -9.82
N ASN A 60 -2.45 11.88 -11.11
CA ASN A 60 -3.56 12.70 -11.58
C ASN A 60 -4.90 12.00 -11.40
N TRP A 61 -5.00 10.70 -11.68
CA TRP A 61 -6.20 9.92 -11.35
C TRP A 61 -6.54 9.99 -9.85
N SER A 62 -5.54 9.97 -8.98
CA SER A 62 -5.73 10.13 -7.54
C SER A 62 -6.03 11.58 -7.09
N GLY A 63 -6.14 12.53 -8.02
CA GLY A 63 -6.43 13.94 -7.77
C GLY A 63 -5.21 14.82 -7.45
N VAL A 64 -4.01 14.46 -7.91
CA VAL A 64 -2.80 15.31 -7.84
C VAL A 64 -2.43 15.81 -9.23
N SER A 65 -2.46 17.12 -9.45
CA SER A 65 -2.08 17.73 -10.73
C SER A 65 -0.55 17.78 -10.90
N VAL A 66 0.02 16.86 -11.67
CA VAL A 66 1.47 16.79 -11.96
C VAL A 66 1.74 16.36 -13.40
N SER A 67 2.84 16.83 -13.99
CA SER A 67 3.29 16.35 -15.31
C SER A 67 4.41 15.29 -15.19
N PRO A 68 4.65 14.48 -16.23
CA PRO A 68 5.82 13.60 -16.28
C PRO A 68 7.15 14.35 -16.15
N GLN A 69 7.21 15.62 -16.59
CA GLN A 69 8.40 16.46 -16.51
C GLN A 69 8.73 16.81 -15.06
N ASP A 70 7.72 17.17 -14.26
CA ASP A 70 7.88 17.49 -12.84
C ASP A 70 8.44 16.29 -12.06
N LEU A 71 7.97 15.09 -12.41
CA LEU A 71 8.38 13.85 -11.76
C LEU A 71 9.73 13.31 -12.23
N SER A 72 10.24 13.78 -13.37
CA SER A 72 11.49 13.25 -13.94
C SER A 72 12.65 13.39 -12.97
N VAL A 73 12.81 14.53 -12.31
CA VAL A 73 13.88 14.78 -11.32
C VAL A 73 13.69 13.95 -10.05
N GLU A 74 12.45 13.56 -9.75
CA GLU A 74 12.05 12.84 -8.54
C GLU A 74 12.24 11.32 -8.63
N VAL A 75 12.10 10.74 -9.83
CA VAL A 75 12.08 9.28 -10.04
C VAL A 75 13.06 8.76 -11.08
N PHE A 76 13.71 9.63 -11.86
CA PHE A 76 14.70 9.20 -12.85
C PHE A 76 16.09 9.08 -12.23
N THR A 77 16.81 8.00 -12.54
CA THR A 77 18.22 7.85 -12.15
C THR A 77 19.08 7.65 -13.40
N PRO A 78 19.92 8.63 -13.78
CA PRO A 78 20.74 8.56 -15.00
C PRO A 78 21.62 7.31 -15.10
N SER A 79 22.19 6.86 -13.97
CA SER A 79 23.11 5.72 -13.89
C SER A 79 22.46 4.36 -14.18
N ARG A 80 21.13 4.25 -14.15
CA ARG A 80 20.40 3.00 -14.45
C ARG A 80 19.44 3.10 -15.64
N LYS A 81 19.48 4.22 -16.39
CA LYS A 81 18.66 4.45 -17.59
C LYS A 81 17.15 4.19 -17.36
N GLY A 82 16.62 4.47 -16.17
CA GLY A 82 15.23 4.19 -15.81
C GLY A 82 14.84 4.65 -14.39
N SER A 83 13.60 4.32 -13.99
CA SER A 83 13.05 4.68 -12.68
C SER A 83 13.04 3.51 -11.69
N LEU A 84 13.57 3.75 -10.50
CA LEU A 84 13.59 2.76 -9.42
C LEU A 84 12.22 2.66 -8.74
N GLN A 85 11.78 1.45 -8.42
CA GLN A 85 10.52 1.19 -7.70
C GLN A 85 10.46 1.96 -6.35
N SER A 86 11.57 2.01 -5.62
CA SER A 86 11.68 2.78 -4.38
C SER A 86 11.51 4.29 -4.59
N ALA A 87 12.02 4.83 -5.70
CA ALA A 87 11.84 6.23 -6.05
C ALA A 87 10.39 6.54 -6.45
N MET A 88 9.74 5.61 -7.16
CA MET A 88 8.30 5.70 -7.48
C MET A 88 7.45 5.76 -6.20
N ILE A 89 7.68 4.84 -5.26
CA ILE A 89 6.99 4.81 -3.96
C ILE A 89 7.26 6.10 -3.16
N ALA A 90 8.51 6.56 -3.13
CA ALA A 90 8.88 7.80 -2.44
C ALA A 90 8.19 9.03 -3.04
N ALA A 91 8.10 9.13 -4.37
CA ALA A 91 7.41 10.21 -5.05
C ALA A 91 5.91 10.20 -4.72
N VAL A 92 5.23 9.05 -4.75
CA VAL A 92 3.83 8.93 -4.32
C VAL A 92 3.62 9.53 -2.92
N ARG A 93 4.50 9.18 -1.98
CA ARG A 93 4.45 9.70 -0.61
C ARG A 93 4.71 11.21 -0.56
N ARG A 94 5.68 11.73 -1.33
CA ARG A 94 5.94 13.19 -1.44
C ARG A 94 4.69 13.94 -1.90
N HIS A 95 3.97 13.39 -2.87
CA HIS A 95 2.73 13.95 -3.41
C HIS A 95 1.49 13.68 -2.53
N GLY A 96 1.67 13.20 -1.30
CA GLY A 96 0.59 13.07 -0.33
C GLY A 96 -0.45 12.03 -0.69
N ARG A 97 0.01 10.95 -1.32
CA ARG A 97 -0.78 9.77 -1.67
C ARG A 97 -0.22 8.54 -0.97
N ILE A 98 -1.07 7.53 -0.86
CA ILE A 98 -0.71 6.23 -0.30
C ILE A 98 -0.24 5.34 -1.44
N ALA A 99 0.99 4.84 -1.32
CA ALA A 99 1.52 3.81 -2.20
C ALA A 99 1.26 2.44 -1.57
N CYS A 100 0.40 1.64 -2.20
CA CYS A 100 0.15 0.25 -1.81
C CYS A 100 0.66 -0.68 -2.91
N LEU A 101 1.42 -1.70 -2.54
CA LEU A 101 1.84 -2.73 -3.49
C LEU A 101 0.78 -3.83 -3.53
N LEU A 102 0.59 -4.46 -4.69
CA LEU A 102 -0.21 -5.68 -4.78
C LEU A 102 0.46 -6.77 -3.95
N ALA A 103 -0.31 -7.50 -3.16
CA ALA A 103 0.20 -8.61 -2.36
C ALA A 103 0.36 -9.86 -3.24
N GLU A 104 -0.60 -10.09 -4.12
CA GLU A 104 -0.66 -11.23 -5.01
C GLU A 104 -0.98 -10.80 -6.46
N PRO A 105 -0.53 -11.54 -7.49
CA PRO A 105 -0.83 -11.19 -8.88
C PRO A 105 -2.32 -11.16 -9.21
N ALA A 106 -3.12 -11.99 -8.51
CA ALA A 106 -4.57 -12.06 -8.68
C ALA A 106 -5.27 -10.77 -8.21
N ASP A 107 -4.69 -10.03 -7.25
CA ASP A 107 -5.24 -8.79 -6.73
C ASP A 107 -5.41 -7.73 -7.83
N LEU A 108 -4.63 -7.81 -8.90
CA LEU A 108 -4.71 -6.90 -10.04
C LEU A 108 -6.15 -6.77 -10.56
N ILE A 109 -6.86 -7.90 -10.68
CA ILE A 109 -8.18 -7.93 -11.27
C ILE A 109 -9.20 -7.26 -10.35
N ASP A 110 -9.15 -7.59 -9.05
CA ASP A 110 -10.06 -7.04 -8.06
C ASP A 110 -9.86 -5.53 -7.88
N GLU A 111 -8.62 -5.06 -7.94
CA GLU A 111 -8.31 -3.63 -7.85
C GLU A 111 -8.79 -2.87 -9.08
N VAL A 112 -8.53 -3.39 -10.29
CA VAL A 112 -9.02 -2.75 -11.52
C VAL A 112 -10.55 -2.78 -11.55
N ALA A 113 -11.19 -3.87 -11.13
CA ALA A 113 -12.64 -3.99 -11.01
C ALA A 113 -13.26 -2.98 -10.03
N ALA A 114 -12.52 -2.61 -8.98
CA ALA A 114 -12.90 -1.54 -8.05
C ALA A 114 -12.63 -0.13 -8.62
N GLY A 115 -12.18 -0.03 -9.87
CA GLY A 115 -11.88 1.22 -10.55
C GLY A 115 -10.50 1.78 -10.21
N HIS A 116 -9.59 0.98 -9.63
CA HIS A 116 -8.25 1.43 -9.29
C HIS A 116 -7.25 1.09 -10.41
N PRO A 117 -6.63 2.10 -11.07
CA PRO A 117 -5.54 1.82 -11.99
C PRO A 117 -4.32 1.30 -11.25
N VAL A 118 -3.63 0.35 -11.89
CA VAL A 118 -2.43 -0.27 -11.31
C VAL A 118 -1.22 0.09 -12.15
N VAL A 119 -0.23 0.74 -11.54
CA VAL A 119 1.07 0.95 -12.14
C VAL A 119 1.84 -0.38 -12.07
N VAL A 120 2.26 -0.91 -13.21
CA VAL A 120 2.96 -2.20 -13.29
C VAL A 120 4.33 -2.01 -13.92
N LEU A 121 5.28 -2.87 -13.53
CA LEU A 121 6.60 -2.96 -14.16
C LEU A 121 6.67 -4.24 -14.98
N GLN A 122 6.93 -4.12 -16.28
CA GLN A 122 7.09 -5.25 -17.19
C GLN A 122 8.54 -5.31 -17.69
N ASN A 123 8.98 -6.51 -18.06
CA ASN A 123 10.16 -6.69 -18.91
C ASN A 123 9.71 -7.17 -20.29
N LEU A 124 9.69 -6.24 -21.25
CA LEU A 124 9.29 -6.47 -22.64
C LEU A 124 10.41 -7.08 -23.49
N GLY A 125 11.62 -7.17 -22.94
CA GLY A 125 12.79 -7.72 -23.62
C GLY A 125 12.87 -9.24 -23.53
N LEU A 126 14.03 -9.79 -23.87
CA LEU A 126 14.36 -11.21 -23.70
C LEU A 126 15.10 -11.40 -22.37
N SER A 127 15.21 -12.63 -21.88
CA SER A 127 15.89 -12.90 -20.59
C SER A 127 17.36 -12.45 -20.58
N TRP A 128 18.02 -12.43 -21.74
CA TRP A 128 19.42 -12.01 -21.90
C TRP A 128 19.61 -10.51 -22.24
N ILE A 129 18.58 -9.80 -22.70
CA ILE A 129 18.60 -8.34 -22.91
C ILE A 129 17.27 -7.78 -22.38
N PRO A 130 17.23 -7.33 -21.11
CA PRO A 130 15.99 -6.85 -20.51
C PRO A 130 15.59 -5.47 -21.06
N LEU A 131 14.30 -5.26 -21.24
CA LEU A 131 13.70 -3.96 -21.54
C LEU A 131 12.63 -3.65 -20.49
N TRP A 132 13.04 -2.98 -19.42
CA TRP A 132 12.17 -2.59 -18.32
C TRP A 132 11.23 -1.45 -18.71
N HIS A 133 9.95 -1.63 -18.43
CA HIS A 133 8.89 -0.75 -18.92
C HIS A 133 7.77 -0.61 -17.90
N TYR A 134 7.47 0.63 -17.50
CA TYR A 134 6.28 0.91 -16.69
C TYR A 134 5.06 1.15 -17.59
N ALA A 135 3.94 0.57 -17.20
CA ALA A 135 2.64 0.80 -17.80
C ALA A 135 1.58 0.98 -16.72
N VAL A 136 0.39 1.43 -17.10
CA VAL A 136 -0.76 1.49 -16.20
C VAL A 136 -1.84 0.57 -16.73
N VAL A 137 -2.28 -0.39 -15.93
CA VAL A 137 -3.45 -1.23 -16.23
C VAL A 137 -4.70 -0.40 -16.00
N VAL A 138 -5.53 -0.30 -17.04
CA VAL A 138 -6.72 0.57 -17.05
C VAL A 138 -8.01 -0.20 -17.33
N GLY A 139 -7.95 -1.52 -17.50
CA GLY A 139 -9.11 -2.34 -17.83
C GLY A 139 -8.76 -3.67 -18.47
N TRP A 140 -9.78 -4.33 -19.02
CA TRP A 140 -9.66 -5.57 -19.78
C TRP A 140 -10.75 -5.65 -20.86
N ASP A 141 -10.49 -6.49 -21.86
CA ASP A 141 -11.47 -7.03 -22.80
C ASP A 141 -11.40 -8.56 -22.67
N ALA A 142 -12.35 -9.12 -21.91
CA ALA A 142 -12.36 -10.53 -21.58
C ALA A 142 -12.71 -11.39 -22.79
N ALA A 143 -13.59 -10.90 -23.67
CA ALA A 143 -13.96 -11.58 -24.91
C ALA A 143 -12.77 -11.68 -25.88
N ALA A 144 -11.98 -10.61 -26.00
CA ALA A 144 -10.76 -10.60 -26.79
C ALA A 144 -9.58 -11.32 -26.09
N GLY A 145 -9.63 -11.48 -24.77
CA GLY A 145 -8.56 -12.07 -23.99
C GLY A 145 -7.40 -11.10 -23.73
N ASP A 146 -7.70 -9.81 -23.61
CA ASP A 146 -6.73 -8.72 -23.51
C ASP A 146 -6.85 -7.96 -22.19
N VAL A 147 -5.69 -7.64 -21.58
CA VAL A 147 -5.60 -6.57 -20.60
C VAL A 147 -5.37 -5.25 -21.34
N ILE A 148 -6.01 -4.18 -20.88
CA ILE A 148 -5.91 -2.87 -21.50
C ILE A 148 -4.94 -1.99 -20.72
N LEU A 149 -3.93 -1.45 -21.41
CA LEU A 149 -2.83 -0.69 -20.81
C LEU A 149 -2.77 0.75 -21.35
N HIS A 150 -2.38 1.70 -20.52
CA HIS A 150 -1.70 2.91 -20.98
C HIS A 150 -0.20 2.64 -21.01
N SER A 151 0.39 2.54 -22.21
CA SER A 151 1.76 2.04 -22.40
C SER A 151 2.42 2.61 -23.64
N GLY A 152 3.68 3.05 -23.51
CA GLY A 152 4.39 3.71 -24.60
C GLY A 152 3.70 4.99 -25.04
N THR A 153 3.56 5.18 -26.35
CA THR A 153 2.82 6.29 -26.96
C THR A 153 1.35 5.95 -27.23
N THR A 154 0.85 4.82 -26.75
CA THR A 154 -0.48 4.30 -27.08
C THR A 154 -1.38 4.26 -25.83
N PRO A 155 -2.48 5.04 -25.78
CA PRO A 155 -3.53 4.85 -24.78
C PRO A 155 -4.36 3.60 -25.11
N PHE A 156 -5.01 3.04 -24.10
CA PHE A 156 -5.89 1.85 -24.21
C PHE A 156 -5.33 0.73 -25.10
N LYS A 157 -4.03 0.45 -24.98
CA LYS A 157 -3.34 -0.58 -25.75
C LYS A 157 -3.82 -1.97 -25.30
N PRO A 158 -4.49 -2.75 -26.16
CA PRO A 158 -4.79 -4.14 -25.86
C PRO A 158 -3.51 -4.96 -25.80
N THR A 159 -3.44 -5.89 -24.87
CA THR A 159 -2.32 -6.82 -24.72
C THR A 159 -2.84 -8.15 -24.22
N ALA A 160 -2.62 -9.21 -25.00
CA ALA A 160 -3.10 -10.54 -24.65
C ALA A 160 -2.70 -10.93 -23.22
N PHE A 161 -3.65 -11.48 -22.46
CA PHE A 161 -3.47 -11.91 -21.07
C PHE A 161 -2.18 -12.71 -20.86
N SER A 162 -1.91 -13.69 -21.72
CA SER A 162 -0.71 -14.53 -21.65
C SER A 162 0.60 -13.77 -21.90
N THR A 163 0.58 -12.75 -22.76
CA THR A 163 1.73 -11.89 -23.05
C THR A 163 1.99 -10.95 -21.88
N PHE A 164 0.95 -10.35 -21.33
CA PHE A 164 1.05 -9.51 -20.15
C PHE A 164 1.61 -10.28 -18.96
N GLU A 165 0.99 -11.42 -18.63
CA GLU A 165 1.38 -12.25 -17.49
C GLU A 165 2.85 -12.67 -17.58
N ARG A 166 3.31 -13.12 -18.75
CA ARG A 166 4.71 -13.52 -18.96
C ARG A 166 5.69 -12.36 -18.78
N THR A 167 5.35 -11.17 -19.27
CA THR A 167 6.23 -9.99 -19.19
C THR A 167 6.21 -9.34 -17.81
N TRP A 168 5.10 -9.45 -17.09
CA TRP A 168 4.93 -8.97 -15.72
C TRP A 168 5.56 -9.91 -14.68
N ALA A 169 5.46 -11.23 -14.88
CA ALA A 169 6.12 -12.23 -14.03
C ALA A 169 7.64 -12.00 -13.90
N ARG A 170 8.28 -11.48 -14.95
CA ARG A 170 9.72 -11.16 -14.97
C ARG A 170 10.12 -10.02 -14.03
N SER A 171 9.18 -9.20 -13.56
CA SER A 171 9.41 -8.20 -12.51
C SER A 171 9.07 -8.73 -11.11
N GLY A 172 8.69 -10.00 -10.99
CA GLY A 172 8.12 -10.55 -9.76
C GLY A 172 6.70 -10.05 -9.51
N PHE A 173 5.94 -9.76 -10.57
CA PHE A 173 4.57 -9.22 -10.50
C PHE A 173 4.48 -7.89 -9.74
N TRP A 174 5.48 -7.02 -9.91
CA TRP A 174 5.46 -5.72 -9.24
C TRP A 174 4.30 -4.86 -9.76
N GLY A 175 3.37 -4.51 -8.87
CA GLY A 175 2.24 -3.63 -9.12
C GLY A 175 2.04 -2.68 -7.95
N MET A 176 1.65 -1.44 -8.24
CA MET A 176 1.47 -0.39 -7.24
C MET A 176 0.21 0.42 -7.53
N LEU A 177 -0.59 0.59 -6.48
CA LEU A 177 -1.72 1.51 -6.41
C LEU A 177 -1.25 2.87 -5.87
N VAL A 178 -1.88 3.93 -6.38
CA VAL A 178 -1.68 5.30 -5.93
C VAL A 178 -3.02 5.86 -5.49
N LEU A 179 -3.27 5.86 -4.19
CA LEU A 179 -4.60 6.16 -3.64
C LEU A 179 -4.62 7.47 -2.84
N PRO A 180 -5.72 8.25 -2.91
CA PRO A 180 -5.95 9.33 -1.95
C PRO A 180 -6.16 8.74 -0.54
N PRO A 181 -5.86 9.51 0.53
CA PRO A 181 -5.97 9.00 1.89
C PRO A 181 -7.40 8.64 2.32
N SER A 182 -8.41 9.04 1.56
CA SER A 182 -9.82 8.72 1.77
C SER A 182 -10.27 7.41 1.10
N ARG A 183 -9.35 6.65 0.48
CA ARG A 183 -9.67 5.44 -0.28
C ARG A 183 -8.76 4.29 0.09
N LEU A 184 -9.36 3.13 0.35
CA LEU A 184 -8.66 1.86 0.59
C LEU A 184 -8.51 1.07 -0.71
N PRO A 185 -7.43 0.28 -0.86
CA PRO A 185 -7.39 -0.79 -1.86
C PRO A 185 -8.59 -1.75 -1.69
N ALA A 186 -9.08 -2.31 -2.79
CA ALA A 186 -10.14 -3.30 -2.75
C ALA A 186 -9.72 -4.57 -2.01
N THR A 187 -8.47 -5.01 -2.22
CA THR A 187 -7.84 -6.20 -1.64
C THR A 187 -7.04 -5.91 -0.38
N ALA A 188 -7.22 -4.72 0.21
CA ALA A 188 -6.43 -4.25 1.34
C ALA A 188 -6.46 -5.25 2.51
N LYS A 189 -5.26 -5.64 2.98
CA LYS A 189 -5.05 -6.26 4.28
C LYS A 189 -4.67 -5.18 5.29
N GLU A 190 -5.17 -5.30 6.52
CA GLU A 190 -4.99 -4.28 7.55
C GLU A 190 -3.51 -3.96 7.77
N THR A 191 -2.70 -5.01 7.96
CA THR A 191 -1.27 -4.90 8.23
C THR A 191 -0.54 -4.13 7.14
N ASP A 192 -0.82 -4.43 5.87
CA ASP A 192 -0.11 -3.87 4.73
C ASP A 192 -0.51 -2.41 4.49
N TYR A 193 -1.80 -2.11 4.65
CA TYR A 193 -2.30 -0.75 4.54
C TYR A 193 -1.77 0.13 5.69
N LEU A 194 -1.84 -0.33 6.94
CA LEU A 194 -1.31 0.42 8.09
C LEU A 194 0.20 0.58 8.03
N ALA A 195 0.94 -0.40 7.50
CA ALA A 195 2.36 -0.24 7.20
C ALA A 195 2.60 0.87 6.16
N ALA A 196 1.79 0.98 5.11
CA ALA A 196 1.89 2.07 4.14
C ALA A 196 1.59 3.46 4.77
N VAL A 197 0.58 3.54 5.65
CA VAL A 197 0.18 4.79 6.32
C VAL A 197 1.19 5.23 7.38
N SER A 198 1.70 4.32 8.20
CA SER A 198 2.70 4.63 9.24
C SER A 198 4.00 5.20 8.66
N HIS A 199 4.38 4.84 7.43
CA HIS A 199 5.49 5.49 6.74
C HIS A 199 5.24 6.99 6.52
N LEU A 200 4.02 7.39 6.17
CA LEU A 200 3.66 8.81 6.00
C LEU A 200 3.70 9.54 7.35
N GLU A 201 3.18 8.92 8.40
CA GLU A 201 3.23 9.44 9.77
C GLU A 201 4.69 9.70 10.21
N ARG A 202 5.58 8.72 10.05
CA ARG A 202 7.01 8.83 10.38
C ARG A 202 7.74 9.90 9.57
N MET A 203 7.25 10.22 8.37
CA MET A 203 7.77 11.31 7.55
C MET A 203 7.21 12.69 7.95
N GLY A 204 6.47 12.80 9.05
CA GLY A 204 5.86 14.06 9.48
C GLY A 204 4.61 14.44 8.69
N ARG A 205 4.09 13.56 7.83
CA ARG A 205 2.94 13.84 6.94
C ARG A 205 1.61 13.56 7.65
N TRP A 206 1.46 14.03 8.88
CA TRP A 206 0.32 13.72 9.76
C TRP A 206 -1.02 14.16 9.18
N LYS A 207 -1.05 15.27 8.43
CA LYS A 207 -2.26 15.74 7.73
C LYS A 207 -2.77 14.77 6.65
N ILE A 208 -1.91 13.87 6.16
CA ILE A 208 -2.27 12.83 5.18
C ILE A 208 -2.50 11.50 5.90
N ALA A 209 -1.67 11.16 6.89
CA ALA A 209 -1.80 9.92 7.64
C ALA A 209 -3.09 9.87 8.48
N LEU A 210 -3.52 10.99 9.07
CA LEU A 210 -4.74 11.08 9.87
C LEU A 210 -6.01 10.62 9.11
N PRO A 211 -6.37 11.21 7.95
CA PRO A 211 -7.52 10.73 7.17
C PRO A 211 -7.32 9.29 6.67
N ALA A 212 -6.08 8.84 6.44
CA ALA A 212 -5.80 7.47 6.04
C ALA A 212 -6.10 6.44 7.14
N TYR A 213 -5.70 6.73 8.39
CA TYR A 213 -6.06 5.89 9.54
C TYR A 213 -7.57 5.90 9.81
N ARG A 214 -8.24 7.05 9.66
CA ARG A 214 -9.71 7.12 9.75
C ARG A 214 -10.38 6.25 8.69
N THR A 215 -9.86 6.26 7.46
CA THR A 215 -10.35 5.38 6.39
C THR A 215 -10.11 3.91 6.75
N ALA A 216 -8.97 3.57 7.36
CA ALA A 216 -8.71 2.21 7.85
C ALA A 216 -9.76 1.75 8.88
N LEU A 217 -10.11 2.60 9.85
CA LEU A 217 -11.14 2.29 10.86
C LEU A 217 -12.53 2.08 10.26
N GLY A 218 -12.81 2.62 9.08
CA GLY A 218 -14.05 2.31 8.36
C GLY A 218 -14.17 0.85 7.94
N ARG A 219 -13.04 0.16 7.69
CA ARG A 219 -13.00 -1.28 7.36
C ARG A 219 -12.62 -2.16 8.56
N TRP A 220 -11.75 -1.67 9.44
CA TRP A 220 -11.27 -2.37 10.63
C TRP A 220 -11.56 -1.54 11.89
N PRO A 221 -12.81 -1.52 12.36
CA PRO A 221 -13.23 -0.65 13.47
C PRO A 221 -12.54 -0.97 14.80
N ASP A 222 -12.05 -2.21 14.97
CA ASP A 222 -11.37 -2.67 16.18
C ASP A 222 -9.82 -2.57 16.07
N SER A 223 -9.30 -1.85 15.08
CA SER A 223 -7.87 -1.69 14.89
C SER A 223 -7.25 -0.79 15.95
N LEU A 224 -6.56 -1.41 16.92
CA LEU A 224 -5.76 -0.68 17.91
C LEU A 224 -4.66 0.15 17.22
N ALA A 225 -3.99 -0.42 16.21
CA ALA A 225 -2.90 0.25 15.52
C ALA A 225 -3.37 1.53 14.78
N ALA A 226 -4.52 1.48 14.09
CA ALA A 226 -5.10 2.67 13.47
C ALA A 226 -5.57 3.69 14.52
N THR A 227 -6.16 3.22 15.62
CA THR A 227 -6.60 4.06 16.74
C THR A 227 -5.44 4.82 17.38
N VAL A 228 -4.32 4.14 17.65
CA VAL A 228 -3.07 4.76 18.12
C VAL A 228 -2.55 5.75 17.08
N GLY A 229 -2.51 5.37 15.80
CA GLY A 229 -2.04 6.21 14.71
C GLY A 229 -2.80 7.55 14.58
N ILE A 230 -4.12 7.55 14.77
CA ILE A 230 -4.93 8.78 14.81
C ILE A 230 -4.49 9.69 15.95
N GLY A 231 -4.40 9.16 17.17
CA GLY A 231 -4.02 9.93 18.36
C GLY A 231 -2.60 10.49 18.23
N VAL A 232 -1.65 9.70 17.71
CA VAL A 232 -0.28 10.15 17.42
C VAL A 232 -0.28 11.26 16.37
N CYS A 233 -1.06 11.13 15.30
CA CYS A 233 -1.16 12.19 14.30
C CYS A 233 -1.71 13.51 14.90
N LEU A 234 -2.76 13.43 15.73
CA LEU A 234 -3.32 14.60 16.41
C LEU A 234 -2.28 15.25 17.34
N TYR A 235 -1.64 14.45 18.19
CA TYR A 235 -0.58 14.90 19.09
C TYR A 235 0.57 15.58 18.35
N ARG A 236 1.14 14.91 17.35
CA ARG A 236 2.27 15.45 16.59
C ARG A 236 1.91 16.68 15.77
N SER A 237 0.65 16.81 15.34
CA SER A 237 0.15 18.02 14.67
C SER A 237 -0.08 19.22 15.60
N GLY A 238 0.07 19.03 16.92
CA GLY A 238 -0.13 20.08 17.93
C GLY A 238 -1.58 20.23 18.42
N ASP A 239 -2.51 19.44 17.90
CA ASP A 239 -3.90 19.42 18.38
C ASP A 239 -4.02 18.55 19.64
N LEU A 240 -3.45 19.06 20.73
CA LEU A 240 -3.36 18.35 22.02
C LEU A 240 -4.75 18.06 22.60
N ALA A 241 -5.72 18.97 22.41
CA ALA A 241 -7.08 18.80 22.91
C ALA A 241 -7.80 17.63 22.21
N SER A 242 -7.74 17.56 20.87
CA SER A 242 -8.30 16.43 20.13
C SER A 242 -7.56 15.13 20.41
N ALA A 243 -6.22 15.18 20.58
CA ALA A 243 -5.43 14.00 20.91
C ALA A 243 -5.83 13.41 22.27
N GLU A 244 -5.99 14.24 23.30
CA GLU A 244 -6.45 13.80 24.61
C GLU A 244 -7.84 13.18 24.53
N ALA A 245 -8.80 13.88 23.93
CA ALA A 245 -10.17 13.38 23.80
C ALA A 245 -10.20 12.03 23.06
N HIS A 246 -9.41 11.89 21.99
CA HIS A 246 -9.29 10.66 21.23
C HIS A 246 -8.68 9.51 22.06
N PHE A 247 -7.59 9.76 22.80
CA PHE A 247 -6.99 8.70 23.62
C PHE A 247 -7.88 8.29 24.79
N ARG A 248 -8.61 9.23 25.42
CA ARG A 248 -9.58 8.89 26.47
C ARG A 248 -10.71 8.00 25.93
N ALA A 249 -11.28 8.34 24.76
CA ALA A 249 -12.28 7.50 24.10
C ALA A 249 -11.70 6.12 23.69
N ALA A 250 -10.47 6.09 23.18
CA ALA A 250 -9.81 4.83 22.83
C ALA A 250 -9.59 3.92 24.04
N ILE A 251 -9.29 4.48 25.22
CA ILE A 251 -9.15 3.72 26.48
C ILE A 251 -10.47 3.08 26.89
N GLU A 252 -11.61 3.71 26.65
CA GLU A 252 -12.92 3.09 26.91
C GLU A 252 -13.14 1.85 26.04
N GLN A 253 -12.68 1.88 24.78
CA GLN A 253 -12.76 0.72 23.87
C GLN A 253 -11.71 -0.35 24.18
N PHE A 254 -10.50 0.05 24.58
CA PHE A 254 -9.36 -0.84 24.81
C PHE A 254 -8.73 -0.63 26.20
N PRO A 255 -9.45 -0.95 27.29
CA PRO A 255 -9.06 -0.55 28.65
C PRO A 255 -7.80 -1.24 29.20
N ARG A 256 -7.28 -2.24 28.49
CA ARG A 256 -6.06 -2.99 28.89
C ARG A 256 -4.86 -2.68 28.01
N GLU A 257 -4.98 -1.74 27.07
CA GLU A 257 -3.91 -1.39 26.14
C GLU A 257 -3.07 -0.25 26.70
N GLY A 258 -1.99 -0.61 27.41
CA GLY A 258 -1.08 0.34 28.07
C GLY A 258 -0.51 1.40 27.13
N VAL A 259 -0.39 1.10 25.82
CA VAL A 259 0.06 2.06 24.81
C VAL A 259 -0.83 3.30 24.72
N LEU A 260 -2.14 3.18 24.94
CA LEU A 260 -3.07 4.30 24.90
C LEU A 260 -2.87 5.22 26.11
N PHE A 261 -2.75 4.64 27.31
CA PHE A 261 -2.42 5.38 28.53
C PHE A 261 -1.07 6.09 28.44
N ASN A 262 -0.07 5.44 27.85
CA ASN A 262 1.26 6.03 27.67
C ASN A 262 1.22 7.25 26.73
N ASN A 263 0.49 7.14 25.61
CA ASN A 263 0.33 8.29 24.71
C ASN A 263 -0.49 9.42 25.36
N LEU A 264 -1.54 9.08 26.12
CA LEU A 264 -2.30 10.07 26.90
C LEU A 264 -1.38 10.79 27.91
N ALA A 265 -0.48 10.08 28.59
CA ALA A 265 0.48 10.66 29.51
C ALA A 265 1.40 11.69 28.82
N GLN A 266 1.89 11.38 27.62
CA GLN A 266 2.71 12.32 26.84
C GLN A 266 1.92 13.57 26.44
N VAL A 267 0.67 13.41 26.00
CA VAL A 267 -0.21 14.53 25.64
C VAL A 267 -0.47 15.43 26.85
N LEU A 268 -0.81 14.85 28.00
CA LEU A 268 -1.07 15.58 29.25
C LEU A 268 0.16 16.33 29.76
N LEU A 269 1.34 15.72 29.64
CA LEU A 269 2.61 16.36 30.00
C LEU A 269 2.85 17.61 29.14
N GLU A 270 2.63 17.50 27.83
CA GLU A 270 2.82 18.62 26.89
C GLU A 270 1.78 19.75 27.10
N GLN A 271 0.60 19.42 27.65
CA GLN A 271 -0.38 20.40 28.12
C GLN A 271 -0.03 21.02 29.49
N GLY A 272 1.06 20.60 30.14
CA GLY A 272 1.46 21.06 31.48
C GLY A 272 0.71 20.40 32.64
N ARG A 273 -0.09 19.37 32.38
CA ARG A 273 -0.90 18.65 33.38
C ARG A 273 -0.13 17.46 33.95
N ARG A 274 0.96 17.79 34.65
CA ARG A 274 1.96 16.82 35.11
C ARG A 274 1.39 15.70 36.00
N ASP A 275 0.55 16.04 36.97
CA ASP A 275 0.01 15.04 37.91
C ASP A 275 -0.87 14.01 37.20
N GLU A 276 -1.68 14.45 36.24
CA GLU A 276 -2.49 13.54 35.41
C GLU A 276 -1.62 12.71 34.47
N ALA A 277 -0.53 13.28 33.93
CA ALA A 277 0.43 12.55 33.14
C ALA A 277 1.10 11.42 33.94
N LEU A 278 1.48 11.67 35.20
CA LEU A 278 2.03 10.65 36.10
C LEU A 278 1.03 9.52 36.35
N GLN A 279 -0.25 9.84 36.57
CA GLN A 279 -1.31 8.85 36.75
C GLN A 279 -1.49 7.99 35.50
N ALA A 280 -1.59 8.60 34.32
CA ALA A 280 -1.74 7.90 33.05
C ALA A 280 -0.52 7.00 32.76
N ALA A 281 0.71 7.47 32.99
CA ALA A 281 1.91 6.65 32.81
C ALA A 281 1.96 5.47 33.80
N GLY A 282 1.50 5.66 35.04
CA GLY A 282 1.33 4.57 36.01
C GLY A 282 0.36 3.50 35.51
N GLN A 283 -0.81 3.91 35.01
CA GLN A 283 -1.80 2.99 34.43
C GLN A 283 -1.25 2.23 33.21
N ALA A 284 -0.43 2.87 32.38
CA ALA A 284 0.24 2.20 31.26
C ALA A 284 1.11 1.03 31.73
N ILE A 285 1.89 1.22 32.81
CA ILE A 285 2.76 0.20 33.40
C ILE A 285 1.94 -0.93 34.04
N GLU A 286 0.84 -0.60 34.72
CA GLU A 286 -0.09 -1.57 35.32
C GLU A 286 -0.73 -2.49 34.28
N CYS A 287 -1.08 -1.95 33.10
CA CYS A 287 -1.56 -2.75 31.97
C CYS A 287 -0.53 -3.77 31.48
N GLY A 288 0.77 -3.47 31.62
CA GLY A 288 1.88 -4.35 31.26
C GLY A 288 2.07 -4.53 29.74
N GLY A 289 2.46 -5.75 29.33
CA GLY A 289 2.72 -6.07 27.94
C GLY A 289 4.16 -5.82 27.46
N PRO A 290 4.46 -6.08 26.18
CA PRO A 290 5.81 -6.05 25.63
C PRO A 290 6.46 -4.66 25.64
N LEU A 291 5.66 -3.59 25.76
CA LEU A 291 6.12 -2.20 25.77
C LEU A 291 6.34 -1.64 27.19
N LYS A 292 6.21 -2.46 28.25
CA LYS A 292 6.32 -1.99 29.64
C LYS A 292 7.57 -1.15 29.92
N ALA A 293 8.73 -1.57 29.42
CA ALA A 293 9.99 -0.81 29.59
C ALA A 293 9.92 0.61 28.98
N HIS A 294 9.21 0.77 27.86
CA HIS A 294 8.99 2.09 27.26
C HIS A 294 8.04 2.96 28.10
N PHE A 295 7.06 2.35 28.76
CA PHE A 295 6.16 3.06 29.68
C PHE A 295 6.89 3.52 30.94
N GLU A 296 7.80 2.70 31.48
CA GLU A 296 8.69 3.06 32.59
C GLU A 296 9.57 4.26 32.23
N GLN A 297 10.16 4.27 31.02
CA GLN A 297 10.91 5.41 30.52
C GLN A 297 10.06 6.69 30.44
N THR A 298 8.83 6.60 29.91
CA THR A 298 7.92 7.75 29.83
C THR A 298 7.60 8.30 31.23
N LEU A 299 7.36 7.42 32.21
CA LEU A 299 7.13 7.81 33.59
C LEU A 299 8.34 8.53 34.20
N GLU A 300 9.55 8.04 33.97
CA GLU A 300 10.79 8.69 34.43
C GLU A 300 10.98 10.07 33.79
N GLU A 301 10.73 10.21 32.48
CA GLU A 301 10.79 11.49 31.78
C GLU A 301 9.82 12.52 32.38
N ILE A 302 8.59 12.12 32.72
CA ILE A 302 7.60 12.98 33.38
C ILE A 302 8.06 13.38 34.79
N ARG A 303 8.73 12.48 35.53
CA ARG A 303 9.30 12.77 36.87
C ARG A 303 10.47 13.74 36.83
N ASN A 304 11.18 13.84 35.71
CA ASN A 304 12.39 14.66 35.57
C ASN A 304 12.17 16.02 34.90
N ARG A 305 11.04 16.24 34.23
CA ARG A 305 10.61 17.57 33.77
C ARG A 305 10.10 18.44 34.91
#